data_AF-A0A7J5EYF0-F1
#
_entry.id   AF-A0A7J5EYF0-F1
#
_cell.length_a   1.000
_cell.length_b   1.000
_cell.length_c   1.000
_cell.angle_alpha   90.00
_cell.angle_beta   90.00
_cell.angle_gamma   90.00
#
_symmetry.space_group_name_H-M   'P 1'
#
loop_
_entity.id
_entity.type
_entity.pdbx_description
1 polymer ?
#
loop_
_entity_poly.entity_id
_entity_poly.type
_entity_poly.pdbx_seq_one_letter_code
_entity_poly.pdbx_strand_id
1 'polypeptide(L)'
;MTRSRTGSTTTDARGRHALAPRRSRPVIGDEIAIADVLAVEAVRSLVPDVWSKLYSSRDLLTASEERTFRAAHRAQQDQAQFEELLKAAGEHRSAIQQFLSRVFPPCRRFIDNHQFGANWLKQWRKARRLAHPDILQFYFEKSLPPDLLQGQVVHDIYEKLGNEEALRAALASYDPTMVEHVLSRLEDYEDDFPASVVEPALVVVFEQYPRLREGRAGFADFGSSMAVTRIALRLLRRVKDEQEREAIARNVFGRLNTFSERYRLADLIARRDRTEERLVSPAVAGGLAEELQAQTVRATADALAGERDLLHLLQHVDDGSDAVPRLAKTWATNDRFFLRLLRSGLGDRTGFGLGNVAQKHEHTLAWEYLTDLLGEDLLVQRVDVLHAGRESMQLDERDAVALDTAVRYRAGWRPGRFIDDDDDEGVDEETPRERGMDSPEARAEKRLYGADTLLDLLGSVVPARRTVARDRIAYMVDNKVDVSEKVVGRLAEIAAFEDTSSEERVAAMDLVRRVGADRLLVAPLTRQWFTSGSITAEMSQRIAGLYHDHPDRAPQLLDALDRVALEGISAARVRDGILAVAYLFEHHAADLKDEISVRALKAVERFAGEEDLLAVIERAQKAHGGARS
;
A
#
# COMPACT_ATOMS: atom_id res chain seq x y z
N MET A 1 93.68 -30.41 -15.42
CA MET A 1 93.51 -29.56 -14.22
C MET A 1 92.01 -29.38 -14.05
N THR A 2 91.26 -29.86 -13.04
CA THR A 2 91.54 -30.42 -11.72
C THR A 2 90.29 -31.25 -11.33
N ARG A 3 90.47 -32.39 -10.63
CA ARG A 3 89.42 -33.31 -10.17
C ARG A 3 88.57 -32.72 -9.02
N SER A 4 87.30 -33.16 -8.86
CA SER A 4 86.79 -33.93 -7.69
C SER A 4 85.28 -33.77 -7.39
N ARG A 5 84.50 -34.84 -7.64
CA ARG A 5 83.65 -35.67 -6.75
C ARG A 5 82.85 -35.07 -5.55
N THR A 6 81.64 -35.66 -5.38
CA THR A 6 80.75 -35.81 -4.17
C THR A 6 79.98 -34.58 -3.69
N GLY A 7 78.72 -34.59 -3.24
CA GLY A 7 77.71 -35.61 -2.93
C GLY A 7 76.52 -34.92 -2.20
N SER A 8 75.33 -35.55 -2.24
CA SER A 8 74.16 -35.54 -1.30
C SER A 8 74.01 -34.37 -0.29
N THR A 9 72.86 -33.71 -0.06
CA THR A 9 71.59 -34.23 0.51
C THR A 9 70.52 -33.10 0.56
N THR A 10 69.27 -33.48 0.28
CA THR A 10 67.96 -33.15 0.90
C THR A 10 67.74 -31.89 1.77
N THR A 11 66.52 -31.34 1.65
CA THR A 11 65.75 -30.43 2.55
C THR A 11 65.91 -28.94 2.16
N ASP A 12 64.87 -28.17 1.80
CA ASP A 12 63.68 -27.87 2.58
C ASP A 12 62.68 -27.10 1.72
N ALA A 13 61.40 -27.40 1.95
CA ALA A 13 60.25 -26.76 1.37
C ALA A 13 59.79 -25.66 2.32
N ARG A 14 60.04 -24.38 2.00
CA ARG A 14 59.32 -23.21 2.54
C ARG A 14 59.87 -21.94 1.90
N GLY A 15 59.04 -21.17 1.22
CA GLY A 15 59.37 -19.79 0.86
C GLY A 15 59.18 -19.42 -0.59
N ARG A 16 57.97 -19.60 -1.15
CA ARG A 16 57.51 -18.85 -2.34
C ARG A 16 56.04 -18.47 -2.21
N HIS A 17 55.69 -17.76 -1.14
CA HIS A 17 54.45 -16.96 -1.09
C HIS A 17 54.83 -15.51 -0.82
N ALA A 18 55.30 -14.81 -1.84
CA ALA A 18 55.39 -13.36 -1.80
C ALA A 18 55.25 -12.78 -3.22
N LEU A 19 54.32 -11.83 -3.32
CA LEU A 19 54.08 -10.82 -4.36
C LEU A 19 53.11 -11.13 -5.53
N ALA A 20 51.89 -10.60 -5.39
CA ALA A 20 51.15 -9.83 -6.40
C ALA A 20 50.12 -8.89 -5.67
N PRO A 21 49.69 -7.74 -6.26
CA PRO A 21 49.94 -6.41 -5.69
C PRO A 21 48.88 -5.86 -4.70
N ARG A 22 49.37 -4.99 -3.81
CA ARG A 22 48.74 -4.40 -2.62
C ARG A 22 47.72 -3.26 -2.84
N ARG A 23 47.18 -3.02 -4.05
CA ARG A 23 46.33 -1.83 -4.31
C ARG A 23 44.81 -2.04 -4.28
N SER A 24 44.30 -3.27 -4.23
CA SER A 24 42.85 -3.56 -4.20
C SER A 24 42.28 -3.92 -2.82
N ARG A 25 43.14 -4.08 -1.80
CA ARG A 25 42.75 -4.56 -0.47
C ARG A 25 41.86 -3.63 0.37
N PRO A 26 42.02 -2.29 0.35
CA PRO A 26 41.17 -1.41 1.16
C PRO A 26 39.71 -1.46 0.69
N VAL A 27 39.49 -1.23 -0.61
CA VAL A 27 38.16 -1.13 -1.24
C VAL A 27 37.35 -2.42 -1.10
N ILE A 28 37.99 -3.59 -1.15
CA ILE A 28 37.28 -4.88 -1.00
C ILE A 28 36.88 -5.12 0.47
N GLY A 29 37.67 -4.67 1.45
CA GLY A 29 37.37 -4.85 2.88
C GLY A 29 36.28 -3.92 3.40
N ASP A 30 36.14 -2.74 2.78
CA ASP A 30 35.08 -1.77 3.11
C ASP A 30 33.71 -2.22 2.55
N GLU A 31 33.70 -3.01 1.47
CA GLU A 31 32.48 -3.48 0.80
C GLU A 31 32.07 -4.91 1.13
N ILE A 32 33.02 -5.76 1.54
CA ILE A 32 32.79 -7.19 1.75
C ILE A 32 33.31 -7.59 3.12
N ALA A 33 32.53 -8.39 3.84
CA ALA A 33 32.93 -9.01 5.09
C ALA A 33 34.31 -9.68 4.93
N ILE A 34 35.29 -9.22 5.71
CA ILE A 34 36.67 -9.68 5.60
C ILE A 34 36.80 -11.21 5.77
N ALA A 35 35.94 -11.80 6.59
CA ALA A 35 35.88 -13.25 6.78
C ALA A 35 35.50 -13.99 5.47
N ASP A 36 34.51 -13.48 4.73
CA ASP A 36 34.08 -14.05 3.45
C ASP A 36 35.20 -13.87 2.39
N VAL A 37 35.85 -12.71 2.34
CA VAL A 37 36.99 -12.47 1.44
C VAL A 37 38.14 -13.44 1.72
N LEU A 38 38.53 -13.61 2.98
CA LEU A 38 39.60 -14.53 3.36
C LEU A 38 39.26 -15.97 2.99
N ALA A 39 38.00 -16.39 3.21
CA ALA A 39 37.54 -17.73 2.89
C ALA A 39 37.58 -18.00 1.38
N VAL A 40 37.11 -17.05 0.57
CA VAL A 40 37.10 -17.21 -0.89
C VAL A 40 38.51 -17.14 -1.49
N GLU A 41 39.36 -16.24 -1.00
CA GLU A 41 40.77 -16.19 -1.44
C GLU A 41 41.53 -17.47 -1.03
N ALA A 42 41.18 -18.10 0.09
CA ALA A 42 41.73 -19.40 0.47
C ALA A 42 41.31 -20.50 -0.52
N VAL A 43 40.04 -20.54 -0.93
CA VAL A 43 39.57 -21.49 -1.98
C VAL A 43 40.29 -21.22 -3.30
N ARG A 44 40.43 -19.95 -3.70
CA ARG A 44 41.17 -19.57 -4.91
C ARG A 44 42.62 -20.06 -4.92
N SER A 45 43.28 -20.04 -3.76
CA SER A 45 44.68 -20.45 -3.63
C SER A 45 44.87 -21.96 -3.43
N LEU A 46 43.94 -22.64 -2.75
CA LEU A 46 44.12 -24.02 -2.29
C LEU A 46 43.33 -25.04 -3.15
N VAL A 47 42.22 -24.63 -3.75
CA VAL A 47 41.34 -25.50 -4.55
C VAL A 47 40.92 -24.78 -5.85
N PRO A 48 41.87 -24.53 -6.78
CA PRO A 48 41.64 -23.71 -7.96
C PRO A 48 40.57 -24.27 -8.91
N ASP A 49 40.37 -25.59 -8.93
CA ASP A 49 39.34 -26.24 -9.75
C ASP A 49 37.93 -25.83 -9.31
N VAL A 50 37.70 -25.74 -8.00
CA VAL A 50 36.43 -25.22 -7.44
C VAL A 50 36.29 -23.74 -7.75
N TRP A 51 37.36 -22.97 -7.57
CA TRP A 51 37.36 -21.53 -7.88
C TRP A 51 36.94 -21.24 -9.33
N SER A 52 37.44 -22.02 -10.30
CA SER A 52 37.10 -21.85 -11.72
C SER A 52 35.60 -21.98 -12.03
N LYS A 53 34.86 -22.70 -11.18
CA LYS A 53 33.42 -22.95 -11.32
C LYS A 53 32.54 -22.01 -10.51
N LEU A 54 33.09 -21.28 -9.53
CA LEU A 54 32.28 -20.42 -8.64
C LEU A 54 31.54 -19.31 -9.40
N TYR A 55 32.17 -18.68 -10.40
CA TYR A 55 31.53 -17.62 -11.18
C TYR A 55 30.30 -18.13 -11.95
N SER A 56 30.44 -19.27 -12.64
CA SER A 56 29.33 -19.90 -13.37
C SER A 56 28.22 -20.44 -12.47
N SER A 57 28.49 -20.61 -11.17
CA SER A 57 27.53 -21.06 -10.17
C SER A 57 26.97 -19.92 -9.31
N ARG A 58 27.24 -18.65 -9.64
CA ARG A 58 26.82 -17.49 -8.83
C ARG A 58 25.33 -17.49 -8.49
N ASP A 59 24.47 -17.79 -9.47
CA ASP A 59 23.02 -17.79 -9.29
C ASP A 59 22.61 -18.84 -8.25
N LEU A 60 23.25 -20.02 -8.30
CA LEU A 60 23.07 -21.08 -7.32
C LEU A 60 23.56 -20.70 -5.92
N LEU A 61 24.69 -19.98 -5.84
CA LEU A 61 25.32 -19.59 -4.57
C LEU A 61 24.51 -18.53 -3.81
N THR A 62 23.70 -17.73 -4.52
CA THR A 62 22.95 -16.60 -3.96
C THR A 62 21.43 -16.72 -4.11
N ALA A 63 20.92 -17.81 -4.67
CA ALA A 63 19.48 -18.01 -4.87
C ALA A 63 18.71 -18.08 -3.52
N SER A 64 17.77 -17.16 -3.34
CA SER A 64 16.68 -17.28 -2.36
C SER A 64 15.40 -17.60 -3.13
N GLU A 65 14.63 -18.60 -2.71
CA GLU A 65 13.41 -18.96 -3.43
C GLU A 65 12.33 -17.88 -3.27
N GLU A 66 12.02 -17.15 -4.35
CA GLU A 66 10.68 -16.64 -4.59
C GLU A 66 9.84 -17.75 -5.23
N ARG A 67 8.75 -18.13 -4.56
CA ARG A 67 7.78 -19.15 -5.02
C ARG A 67 7.09 -18.71 -6.31
N THR A 68 7.71 -19.02 -7.45
CA THR A 68 7.08 -18.89 -8.78
C THR A 68 7.09 -20.24 -9.50
N PHE A 69 6.12 -20.44 -10.42
CA PHE A 69 5.96 -21.67 -11.23
C PHE A 69 7.22 -22.11 -12.01
N ARG A 70 8.20 -21.22 -12.20
CA ARG A 70 9.52 -21.51 -12.82
C ARG A 70 10.51 -22.22 -11.90
N ALA A 71 10.23 -22.35 -10.60
CA ALA A 71 11.17 -22.92 -9.61
C ALA A 71 11.40 -24.44 -9.77
N ALA A 72 10.37 -25.20 -10.18
CA ALA A 72 10.44 -26.67 -10.25
C ALA A 72 11.46 -27.18 -11.29
N HIS A 73 11.58 -26.51 -12.44
CA HIS A 73 12.51 -26.92 -13.50
C HIS A 73 13.97 -26.51 -13.21
N ARG A 74 14.19 -25.48 -12.37
CA ARG A 74 15.53 -25.03 -11.95
C ARG A 74 16.13 -25.92 -10.86
N ALA A 75 15.31 -26.50 -9.98
CA ALA A 75 15.79 -27.29 -8.84
C ALA A 75 16.72 -28.45 -9.24
N GLN A 76 16.40 -29.15 -10.33
CA GLN A 76 17.21 -30.28 -10.81
C GLN A 76 18.55 -29.83 -11.43
N GLN A 77 18.56 -28.68 -12.12
CA GLN A 77 19.76 -28.10 -12.70
C GLN A 77 20.69 -27.54 -11.62
N ASP A 78 20.13 -26.87 -10.61
CA ASP A 78 20.88 -26.36 -9.47
C ASP A 78 21.53 -27.52 -8.68
N GLN A 79 20.79 -28.61 -8.43
CA GLN A 79 21.34 -29.78 -7.74
C GLN A 79 22.55 -30.38 -8.49
N ALA A 80 22.46 -30.48 -9.83
CA ALA A 80 23.56 -30.99 -10.64
C ALA A 80 24.79 -30.07 -10.59
N GLN A 81 24.60 -28.75 -10.67
CA GLN A 81 25.69 -27.78 -10.52
C GLN A 81 26.34 -27.84 -9.13
N PHE A 82 25.56 -28.03 -8.07
CA PHE A 82 26.09 -28.18 -6.71
C PHE A 82 26.99 -29.42 -6.58
N GLU A 83 26.54 -30.57 -7.11
CA GLU A 83 27.34 -31.79 -7.10
C GLU A 83 28.61 -31.68 -7.97
N GLU A 84 28.56 -30.94 -9.08
CA GLU A 84 29.75 -30.63 -9.87
C GLU A 84 30.79 -29.84 -9.07
N LEU A 85 30.37 -28.83 -8.30
CA LEU A 85 31.27 -28.08 -7.41
C LEU A 85 31.93 -29.00 -6.38
N LEU A 86 31.16 -29.89 -5.75
CA LEU A 86 31.69 -30.86 -4.78
C LEU A 86 32.57 -31.93 -5.42
N LYS A 87 32.34 -32.28 -6.69
CA LYS A 87 33.21 -33.20 -7.44
C LYS A 87 34.54 -32.54 -7.80
N ALA A 88 34.52 -31.27 -8.19
CA ALA A 88 35.73 -30.48 -8.46
C ALA A 88 36.61 -30.29 -7.21
N ALA A 89 36.05 -30.44 -6.01
CA ALA A 89 36.79 -30.35 -4.76
C ALA A 89 37.72 -31.54 -4.49
N GLY A 90 37.55 -32.69 -5.16
CA GLY A 90 38.36 -33.89 -4.95
C GLY A 90 38.46 -34.31 -3.48
N GLU A 91 39.68 -34.46 -2.97
CA GLU A 91 39.95 -34.82 -1.57
C GLU A 91 39.49 -33.74 -0.56
N HIS A 92 39.28 -32.51 -1.01
CA HIS A 92 38.83 -31.39 -0.18
C HIS A 92 37.30 -31.26 -0.09
N ARG A 93 36.54 -32.24 -0.58
CA ARG A 93 35.05 -32.21 -0.63
C ARG A 93 34.40 -31.75 0.67
N SER A 94 34.79 -32.33 1.81
CA SER A 94 34.23 -31.96 3.12
C SER A 94 34.52 -30.51 3.51
N ALA A 95 35.75 -30.04 3.25
CA ALA A 95 36.14 -28.65 3.53
C ALA A 95 35.39 -27.65 2.63
N ILE A 96 35.21 -27.98 1.34
CA ILE A 96 34.45 -27.16 0.40
C ILE A 96 32.96 -27.13 0.75
N GLN A 97 32.38 -28.27 1.16
CA GLN A 97 31.01 -28.31 1.64
C GLN A 97 30.80 -27.41 2.87
N GLN A 98 31.75 -27.40 3.83
CA GLN A 98 31.71 -26.47 4.96
C GLN A 98 31.88 -25.02 4.53
N PHE A 99 32.81 -24.73 3.62
CA PHE A 99 32.98 -23.40 3.04
C PHE A 99 31.68 -22.88 2.41
N LEU A 100 31.04 -23.68 1.54
CA LEU A 100 29.78 -23.33 0.90
C LEU A 100 28.69 -23.10 1.95
N SER A 101 28.56 -23.95 2.97
CA SER A 101 27.57 -23.77 4.03
C SER A 101 27.73 -22.48 4.85
N ARG A 102 28.97 -21.99 5.01
CA ARG A 102 29.29 -20.81 5.82
C ARG A 102 29.24 -19.54 5.00
N VAL A 103 29.95 -19.49 3.86
CA VAL A 103 30.11 -18.31 2.99
C VAL A 103 28.89 -18.09 2.11
N PHE A 104 28.26 -19.18 1.65
CA PHE A 104 27.07 -19.16 0.79
C PHE A 104 25.93 -19.98 1.43
N PRO A 105 25.31 -19.50 2.53
CA PRO A 105 24.24 -20.21 3.22
C PRO A 105 23.11 -20.74 2.31
N PRO A 106 22.71 -20.11 1.18
CA PRO A 106 21.77 -20.71 0.22
C PRO A 106 22.09 -22.15 -0.20
N CYS A 107 23.37 -22.55 -0.21
CA CYS A 107 23.81 -23.90 -0.55
C CYS A 107 23.35 -24.96 0.46
N ARG A 108 22.96 -24.55 1.69
CA ARG A 108 22.49 -25.49 2.72
C ARG A 108 21.23 -26.24 2.31
N ARG A 109 20.43 -25.71 1.37
CA ARG A 109 19.31 -26.45 0.76
C ARG A 109 19.73 -27.80 0.17
N PHE A 110 20.98 -27.92 -0.28
CA PHE A 110 21.55 -29.14 -0.84
C PHE A 110 22.31 -30.01 0.17
N ILE A 111 22.55 -29.49 1.39
CA ILE A 111 23.36 -30.15 2.42
C ILE A 111 22.47 -30.72 3.51
N ASP A 112 21.60 -29.88 4.08
CA ASP A 112 20.74 -30.22 5.22
C ASP A 112 19.28 -29.78 5.01
N ASN A 113 18.91 -29.49 3.75
CA ASN A 113 17.57 -29.06 3.34
C ASN A 113 17.09 -27.78 4.04
N HIS A 114 18.01 -26.94 4.50
CA HIS A 114 17.68 -25.66 5.13
C HIS A 114 17.47 -24.57 4.07
N GLN A 115 16.34 -23.86 4.15
CA GLN A 115 15.92 -22.86 3.17
C GLN A 115 15.98 -21.45 3.75
N PHE A 116 16.33 -20.48 2.90
CA PHE A 116 16.44 -19.08 3.25
C PHE A 116 15.48 -18.24 2.40
N GLY A 117 14.49 -17.62 3.05
CA GLY A 117 13.56 -16.69 2.40
C GLY A 117 14.12 -15.27 2.24
N ALA A 118 13.31 -14.39 1.64
CA ALA A 118 13.71 -13.02 1.26
C ALA A 118 14.30 -12.16 2.41
N ASN A 119 13.88 -12.37 3.66
CA ASN A 119 14.40 -11.62 4.81
C ASN A 119 15.90 -11.83 5.06
N TRP A 120 16.45 -12.97 4.63
CA TRP A 120 17.88 -13.26 4.78
C TRP A 120 18.76 -12.46 3.82
N LEU A 121 18.23 -12.10 2.64
CA LEU A 121 18.97 -11.26 1.69
C LEU A 121 19.32 -9.91 2.31
N LYS A 122 18.39 -9.27 3.02
CA LYS A 122 18.63 -8.02 3.77
C LYS A 122 19.77 -8.18 4.78
N GLN A 123 19.72 -9.24 5.59
CA GLN A 123 20.74 -9.51 6.60
C GLN A 123 22.13 -9.74 5.98
N TRP A 124 22.20 -10.47 4.87
CA TRP A 124 23.46 -10.70 4.15
C TRP A 124 24.00 -9.41 3.53
N ARG A 125 23.13 -8.57 2.96
CA ARG A 125 23.53 -7.28 2.40
C ARG A 125 24.09 -6.36 3.48
N LYS A 126 23.37 -6.22 4.61
CA LYS A 126 23.81 -5.44 5.78
C LYS A 126 25.14 -5.93 6.34
N ALA A 127 25.30 -7.24 6.49
CA ALA A 127 26.55 -7.84 6.96
C ALA A 127 27.65 -7.91 5.89
N ARG A 128 27.44 -7.30 4.71
CA ARG A 128 28.39 -7.25 3.59
C ARG A 128 28.83 -8.63 3.10
N ARG A 129 27.94 -9.61 3.14
CA ARG A 129 28.25 -11.02 2.86
C ARG A 129 28.25 -11.34 1.37
N LEU A 130 29.14 -12.25 0.97
CA LEU A 130 29.17 -12.78 -0.40
C LEU A 130 27.93 -13.62 -0.75
N ALA A 131 27.11 -13.97 0.24
CA ALA A 131 25.83 -14.62 0.01
C ALA A 131 24.81 -13.73 -0.72
N HIS A 132 25.01 -12.41 -0.78
CA HIS A 132 24.14 -11.50 -1.53
C HIS A 132 24.59 -11.40 -3.00
N PRO A 133 23.66 -11.47 -3.99
CA PRO A 133 23.98 -11.42 -5.42
C PRO A 133 24.87 -10.24 -5.82
N ASP A 134 24.48 -9.01 -5.47
CA ASP A 134 25.23 -7.79 -5.81
C ASP A 134 26.67 -7.79 -5.25
N ILE A 135 26.86 -8.30 -4.03
CA ILE A 135 28.16 -8.30 -3.34
C ILE A 135 29.06 -9.37 -3.94
N LEU A 136 28.50 -10.53 -4.30
CA LEU A 136 29.23 -11.57 -5.02
C LEU A 136 29.64 -11.08 -6.41
N GLN A 137 28.75 -10.39 -7.12
CA GLN A 137 29.05 -9.80 -8.41
C GLN A 137 30.18 -8.77 -8.31
N PHE A 138 30.10 -7.84 -7.35
CA PHE A 138 31.17 -6.90 -7.05
C PHE A 138 32.51 -7.59 -6.79
N TYR A 139 32.51 -8.69 -6.03
CA TYR A 139 33.73 -9.44 -5.74
C TYR A 139 34.39 -10.01 -7.00
N PHE A 140 33.61 -10.53 -7.95
CA PHE A 140 34.15 -11.09 -9.19
C PHE A 140 34.57 -10.03 -10.19
N GLU A 141 33.75 -8.99 -10.36
CA GLU A 141 33.96 -7.97 -11.39
C GLU A 141 34.90 -6.86 -10.92
N LYS A 142 35.18 -6.77 -9.61
CA LYS A 142 36.00 -5.73 -8.96
C LYS A 142 35.55 -4.30 -9.28
N SER A 143 34.29 -4.16 -9.71
CA SER A 143 33.61 -2.91 -10.01
C SER A 143 32.27 -2.92 -9.33
N LEU A 144 31.99 -1.89 -8.54
CA LEU A 144 30.61 -1.59 -8.17
C LEU A 144 29.94 -1.12 -9.45
N PRO A 145 28.69 -1.55 -9.76
CA PRO A 145 27.85 -0.77 -10.64
C PRO A 145 27.92 0.70 -10.20
N PRO A 146 27.96 1.68 -11.14
CA PRO A 146 28.01 3.10 -10.79
C PRO A 146 26.94 3.52 -9.76
N ASP A 147 25.83 2.78 -9.73
CA ASP A 147 24.65 3.03 -8.93
C ASP A 147 24.68 2.31 -7.55
N LEU A 148 25.72 1.53 -7.24
CA LEU A 148 25.80 0.77 -5.98
C LEU A 148 26.61 1.54 -4.92
N LEU A 149 25.90 2.09 -3.95
CA LEU A 149 26.47 2.73 -2.77
C LEU A 149 27.29 1.74 -1.92
N GLN A 150 28.43 2.25 -1.49
CA GLN A 150 29.33 1.56 -0.57
C GLN A 150 28.62 1.18 0.73
N GLY A 151 28.79 -0.06 1.18
CA GLY A 151 28.18 -0.56 2.42
C GLY A 151 28.56 0.27 3.63
N GLN A 152 29.80 0.73 3.69
CA GLN A 152 30.30 1.60 4.76
C GLN A 152 29.60 2.97 4.77
N VAL A 153 29.34 3.55 3.60
CA VAL A 153 28.65 4.85 3.48
C VAL A 153 27.24 4.78 4.05
N VAL A 154 26.50 3.70 3.75
CA VAL A 154 25.15 3.51 4.30
C VAL A 154 25.19 3.35 5.82
N HIS A 155 26.18 2.61 6.34
CA HIS A 155 26.36 2.44 7.78
C HIS A 155 26.71 3.78 8.47
N ASP A 156 27.60 4.58 7.88
CA ASP A 156 27.95 5.91 8.41
C ASP A 156 26.77 6.89 8.43
N ILE A 157 25.79 6.70 7.53
CA ILE A 157 24.53 7.45 7.54
C ILE A 157 23.58 6.90 8.62
N TYR A 158 23.50 5.58 8.77
CA TYR A 158 22.75 4.92 9.85
C TYR A 158 23.18 5.41 11.23
N GLU A 159 24.49 5.51 11.49
CA GLU A 159 25.03 6.01 12.76
C GLU A 159 24.67 7.49 13.03
N LYS A 160 24.31 8.25 12.00
CA LYS A 160 23.92 9.68 12.10
C LYS A 160 22.41 9.88 12.28
N LEU A 161 21.58 8.83 12.23
CA LEU A 161 20.13 8.96 12.28
C LEU A 161 19.61 9.70 13.53
N GLY A 162 20.32 9.60 14.66
CA GLY A 162 19.96 10.28 15.90
C GLY A 162 20.40 11.76 16.00
N ASN A 163 21.09 12.31 14.99
CA ASN A 163 21.57 13.69 14.98
C ASN A 163 21.19 14.38 13.67
N GLU A 164 20.23 15.29 13.74
CA GLU A 164 19.68 15.95 12.55
C GLU A 164 20.71 16.76 11.77
N GLU A 165 21.57 17.52 12.44
CA GLU A 165 22.58 18.34 11.78
C GLU A 165 23.58 17.46 11.03
N ALA A 166 24.05 16.39 11.67
CA ALA A 166 24.98 15.45 11.08
C ALA A 166 24.35 14.68 9.91
N LEU A 167 23.10 14.24 10.06
CA LEU A 167 22.35 13.55 9.00
C LEU A 167 22.08 14.47 7.81
N ARG A 168 21.63 15.70 8.07
CA ARG A 168 21.35 16.71 7.04
C ARG A 168 22.60 17.06 6.25
N ALA A 169 23.73 17.29 6.94
CA ALA A 169 25.01 17.53 6.29
C ALA A 169 25.47 16.33 5.44
N ALA A 170 25.30 15.11 5.95
CA ALA A 170 25.66 13.89 5.22
C ALA A 170 24.81 13.68 3.96
N LEU A 171 23.49 13.92 4.02
CA LEU A 171 22.63 13.77 2.84
C LEU A 171 22.82 14.91 1.83
N ALA A 172 23.12 16.13 2.28
CA ALA A 172 23.35 17.29 1.42
C ALA A 172 24.55 17.11 0.46
N SER A 173 25.53 16.28 0.82
CA SER A 173 26.70 16.00 -0.04
C SER A 173 26.40 15.05 -1.20
N TYR A 174 25.23 14.41 -1.22
CA TYR A 174 24.82 13.47 -2.27
C TYR A 174 23.81 14.11 -3.21
N ASP A 175 23.88 13.76 -4.49
CA ASP A 175 22.84 14.08 -5.46
C ASP A 175 21.52 13.34 -5.16
N PRO A 176 20.38 13.80 -5.69
CA PRO A 176 19.07 13.22 -5.37
C PRO A 176 18.96 11.71 -5.66
N THR A 177 19.55 11.21 -6.75
CA THR A 177 19.52 9.80 -7.10
C THR A 177 20.23 8.96 -6.05
N MET A 178 21.42 9.40 -5.62
CA MET A 178 22.16 8.75 -4.55
C MET A 178 21.42 8.77 -3.22
N VAL A 179 20.69 9.84 -2.91
CA VAL A 179 19.84 9.91 -1.70
C VAL A 179 18.72 8.87 -1.76
N GLU A 180 18.04 8.71 -2.89
CA GLU A 180 17.03 7.67 -3.07
C GLU A 180 17.60 6.27 -2.80
N HIS A 181 18.80 5.99 -3.31
CA HIS A 181 19.50 4.74 -3.05
C HIS A 181 19.87 4.56 -1.58
N VAL A 182 20.36 5.61 -0.89
CA VAL A 182 20.61 5.59 0.56
C VAL A 182 19.34 5.23 1.32
N LEU A 183 18.23 5.92 1.06
CA LEU A 183 16.96 5.71 1.78
C LEU A 183 16.44 4.29 1.59
N SER A 184 16.52 3.75 0.37
CA SER A 184 16.15 2.35 0.10
C SER A 184 17.07 1.36 0.83
N ARG A 185 18.38 1.65 0.90
CA ARG A 185 19.39 0.84 1.60
C ARG A 185 19.25 0.87 3.12
N LEU A 186 18.77 1.97 3.69
CA LEU A 186 18.52 2.07 5.13
C LEU A 186 17.43 1.10 5.60
N GLU A 187 16.54 0.65 4.71
CA GLU A 187 15.54 -0.37 5.04
C GLU A 187 16.15 -1.69 5.52
N ASP A 188 17.39 -2.00 5.14
CA ASP A 188 18.11 -3.19 5.62
C ASP A 188 18.43 -3.14 7.13
N TYR A 189 18.30 -1.96 7.75
CA TYR A 189 18.54 -1.71 9.18
C TYR A 189 17.23 -1.58 9.99
N GLU A 190 16.08 -1.92 9.40
CA GLU A 190 14.76 -1.72 10.02
C GLU A 190 14.65 -2.31 11.43
N ASP A 191 15.23 -3.49 11.66
CA ASP A 191 15.17 -4.20 12.94
C ASP A 191 16.07 -3.59 14.03
N ASP A 192 16.97 -2.67 13.66
CA ASP A 192 18.00 -2.12 14.54
C ASP A 192 17.81 -0.64 14.86
N PHE A 193 16.79 0.02 14.29
CA PHE A 193 16.52 1.42 14.63
C PHE A 193 16.15 1.54 16.12
N PRO A 194 16.86 2.36 16.90
CA PRO A 194 16.46 2.74 18.25
C PRO A 194 15.25 3.68 18.19
N ALA A 195 14.35 3.65 19.17
CA ALA A 195 13.22 4.59 19.22
C ALA A 195 13.69 6.06 19.23
N SER A 196 14.83 6.35 19.88
CA SER A 196 15.39 7.69 20.00
C SER A 196 15.84 8.32 18.67
N VAL A 197 16.06 7.55 17.60
CA VAL A 197 16.47 8.10 16.30
C VAL A 197 15.29 8.45 15.40
N VAL A 198 14.07 8.03 15.78
CA VAL A 198 12.89 8.09 14.91
C VAL A 198 12.52 9.54 14.58
N GLU A 199 12.31 10.40 15.59
CA GLU A 199 11.93 11.80 15.36
C GLU A 199 13.00 12.58 14.56
N PRO A 200 14.29 12.59 14.96
CA PRO A 200 15.35 13.27 14.20
C PRO A 200 15.47 12.79 12.75
N ALA A 201 15.42 11.48 12.53
CA ALA A 201 15.54 10.90 11.20
C ALA A 201 14.35 11.27 10.31
N LEU A 202 13.12 11.21 10.83
CA LEU A 202 11.91 11.52 10.05
C LEU A 202 11.94 12.95 9.51
N VAL A 203 12.31 13.93 10.33
CA VAL A 203 12.41 15.33 9.89
C VAL A 203 13.35 15.45 8.69
N VAL A 204 14.58 14.95 8.83
CA VAL A 204 15.59 15.10 7.76
C VAL A 204 15.27 14.27 6.52
N VAL A 205 14.65 13.10 6.68
CA VAL A 205 14.21 12.25 5.56
C VAL A 205 13.13 12.96 4.74
N PHE A 206 12.12 13.52 5.40
CA PHE A 206 11.07 14.28 4.69
C PHE A 206 11.62 15.56 4.07
N GLU A 207 12.57 16.26 4.69
CA GLU A 207 13.24 17.42 4.09
C GLU A 207 13.94 17.10 2.75
N GLN A 208 14.31 15.85 2.49
CA GLN A 208 14.87 15.47 1.20
C GLN A 208 13.82 15.38 0.11
N TYR A 209 12.56 15.17 0.49
CA TYR A 209 11.47 14.82 -0.41
C TYR A 209 11.28 15.82 -1.57
N PRO A 210 11.32 17.15 -1.39
CA PRO A 210 11.11 18.09 -2.48
C PRO A 210 12.18 18.01 -3.59
N ARG A 211 13.41 17.57 -3.27
CA ARG A 211 14.52 17.51 -4.23
C ARG A 211 14.68 16.16 -4.94
N LEU A 212 14.00 15.12 -4.49
CA LEU A 212 14.09 13.79 -5.12
C LEU A 212 13.35 13.76 -6.46
N ARG A 213 13.70 12.79 -7.30
CA ARG A 213 13.14 12.66 -8.66
C ARG A 213 11.63 12.44 -8.62
N GLU A 214 10.92 13.08 -9.53
CA GLU A 214 9.49 12.85 -9.76
C GLU A 214 9.25 11.82 -10.87
N GLY A 215 8.20 10.99 -10.74
CA GLY A 215 7.88 9.93 -11.69
C GLY A 215 8.64 8.63 -11.49
N ARG A 216 8.50 7.70 -12.45
CA ARG A 216 9.16 6.39 -12.45
C ARG A 216 9.99 6.21 -13.72
N ALA A 217 11.09 5.45 -13.64
CA ALA A 217 11.95 5.12 -14.78
C ALA A 217 11.57 3.78 -15.43
N GLY A 218 10.62 3.03 -14.85
CA GLY A 218 10.18 1.74 -15.38
C GLY A 218 9.28 0.97 -14.42
N PHE A 219 8.92 -0.26 -14.79
CA PHE A 219 7.97 -1.08 -14.03
C PHE A 219 8.47 -1.48 -12.62
N ALA A 220 9.77 -1.77 -12.50
CA ALA A 220 10.39 -2.15 -11.22
C ALA A 220 10.83 -0.94 -10.36
N ASP A 221 10.74 0.27 -10.92
CA ASP A 221 11.00 1.51 -10.20
C ASP A 221 9.70 2.03 -9.59
N PHE A 222 9.59 1.94 -8.27
CA PHE A 222 8.41 2.40 -7.56
C PHE A 222 8.42 3.92 -7.27
N GLY A 223 9.51 4.61 -7.61
CA GLY A 223 9.70 6.05 -7.45
C GLY A 223 10.19 6.48 -6.06
N SER A 224 10.78 7.67 -6.01
CA SER A 224 11.42 8.24 -4.80
C SER A 224 10.46 8.46 -3.63
N SER A 225 9.20 8.75 -3.93
CA SER A 225 8.14 8.89 -2.91
C SER A 225 7.97 7.60 -2.11
N MET A 226 8.03 6.45 -2.79
CA MET A 226 7.92 5.17 -2.10
C MET A 226 9.11 4.92 -1.17
N ALA A 227 10.33 5.29 -1.55
CA ALA A 227 11.51 5.14 -0.69
C ALA A 227 11.35 5.94 0.62
N VAL A 228 10.93 7.22 0.52
CA VAL A 228 10.67 8.09 1.69
C VAL A 228 9.55 7.51 2.58
N THR A 229 8.40 7.15 1.99
CA THR A 229 7.28 6.61 2.76
C THR A 229 7.63 5.27 3.42
N ARG A 230 8.41 4.42 2.75
CA ARG A 230 8.85 3.11 3.26
C ARG A 230 9.78 3.21 4.45
N ILE A 231 10.77 4.11 4.40
CA ILE A 231 11.68 4.31 5.53
C ILE A 231 10.94 5.00 6.69
N ALA A 232 10.06 5.96 6.41
CA ALA A 232 9.26 6.63 7.43
C ALA A 232 8.33 5.65 8.18
N LEU A 233 7.65 4.76 7.44
CA LEU A 233 6.83 3.69 8.00
C LEU A 233 7.65 2.80 8.95
N ARG A 234 8.85 2.38 8.51
CA ARG A 234 9.74 1.53 9.30
C ARG A 234 10.21 2.22 10.57
N LEU A 235 10.62 3.48 10.48
CA LEU A 235 11.03 4.28 11.64
C LEU A 235 9.89 4.40 12.66
N LEU A 236 8.68 4.76 12.22
CA LEU A 236 7.53 4.89 13.11
C LEU A 236 7.16 3.57 13.80
N ARG A 237 7.23 2.43 13.10
CA ARG A 237 6.95 1.09 13.65
C ARG A 237 7.88 0.68 14.80
N ARG A 238 9.01 1.36 14.96
CA ARG A 238 10.00 1.05 16.02
C ARG A 238 9.61 1.63 17.36
N VAL A 239 8.72 2.60 17.36
CA VAL A 239 8.10 3.15 18.56
C VAL A 239 6.90 2.27 18.90
N LYS A 240 7.05 1.45 19.95
CA LYS A 240 6.01 0.49 20.36
C LYS A 240 4.82 1.19 21.02
N ASP A 241 5.09 2.22 21.81
CA ASP A 241 4.07 2.99 22.50
C ASP A 241 3.33 3.89 21.51
N GLU A 242 2.00 3.78 21.46
CA GLU A 242 1.17 4.56 20.55
C GLU A 242 1.21 6.05 20.89
N GLN A 243 1.20 6.44 22.16
CA GLN A 243 1.20 7.85 22.57
C GLN A 243 2.51 8.54 22.23
N GLU A 244 3.65 7.86 22.44
CA GLU A 244 4.97 8.32 22.02
C GLU A 244 5.02 8.49 20.50
N ARG A 245 4.50 7.51 19.75
CA ARG A 245 4.46 7.56 18.28
C ARG A 245 3.58 8.70 17.75
N GLU A 246 2.45 8.96 18.41
CA GLU A 246 1.59 10.09 18.12
C GLU A 246 2.26 11.43 18.44
N ALA A 247 2.99 11.52 19.55
CA ALA A 247 3.74 12.73 19.90
C ALA A 247 4.81 13.03 18.86
N ILE A 248 5.57 12.01 18.44
CA ILE A 248 6.55 12.11 17.36
C ILE A 248 5.88 12.56 16.06
N ALA A 249 4.75 11.96 15.66
CA ALA A 249 4.04 12.35 14.44
C ALA A 249 3.64 13.83 14.44
N ARG A 250 3.11 14.34 15.56
CA ARG A 250 2.74 15.77 15.70
C ARG A 250 3.97 16.68 15.66
N ASN A 251 5.04 16.31 16.39
CA ASN A 251 6.29 17.09 16.41
C ASN A 251 6.93 17.17 15.03
N VAL A 252 7.06 16.04 14.33
CA VAL A 252 7.61 16.00 12.97
C VAL A 252 6.73 16.86 12.06
N PHE A 253 5.40 16.66 12.05
CA PHE A 253 4.48 17.42 11.21
C PHE A 253 4.65 18.93 11.34
N GLY A 254 4.75 19.45 12.58
CA GLY A 254 4.94 20.87 12.84
C GLY A 254 6.29 21.44 12.37
N ARG A 255 7.29 20.58 12.14
CA ARG A 255 8.65 20.96 11.71
C ARG A 255 8.89 20.82 10.21
N LEU A 256 7.98 20.17 9.48
CA LEU A 256 8.04 20.05 8.02
C LEU A 256 7.72 21.39 7.36
N ASN A 257 8.43 21.71 6.28
CA ASN A 257 8.44 23.04 5.68
C ASN A 257 7.43 23.19 4.53
N THR A 258 7.16 22.11 3.82
CA THR A 258 6.28 22.10 2.64
C THR A 258 4.96 21.38 2.92
N PHE A 259 3.91 21.74 2.19
CA PHE A 259 2.63 21.04 2.29
C PHE A 259 2.72 19.61 1.78
N SER A 260 3.58 19.35 0.79
CA SER A 260 3.80 18.01 0.24
C SER A 260 4.43 17.06 1.26
N GLU A 261 5.41 17.52 2.02
CA GLU A 261 6.00 16.73 3.13
C GLU A 261 4.94 16.39 4.19
N ARG A 262 4.17 17.40 4.62
CA ARG A 262 3.08 17.23 5.59
C ARG A 262 2.00 16.28 5.10
N TYR A 263 1.61 16.41 3.83
CA TYR A 263 0.69 15.51 3.15
C TYR A 263 1.21 14.07 3.17
N ARG A 264 2.48 13.83 2.80
CA ARG A 264 3.04 12.47 2.78
C ARG A 264 3.08 11.83 4.16
N LEU A 265 3.37 12.61 5.21
CA LEU A 265 3.28 12.12 6.58
C LEU A 265 1.83 11.83 6.98
N ALA A 266 0.90 12.75 6.72
CA ALA A 266 -0.52 12.59 7.05
C ALA A 266 -1.16 11.38 6.34
N ASP A 267 -0.89 11.21 5.05
CA ASP A 267 -1.33 10.06 4.25
C ASP A 267 -0.73 8.75 4.78
N LEU A 268 0.56 8.75 5.13
CA LEU A 268 1.21 7.58 5.72
C LEU A 268 0.53 7.12 7.03
N ILE A 269 0.28 8.04 7.97
CA ILE A 269 -0.27 7.70 9.29
C ILE A 269 -1.77 7.43 9.26
N ALA A 270 -2.50 7.96 8.27
CA ALA A 270 -3.93 7.72 8.10
C ALA A 270 -4.24 6.35 7.46
N ARG A 271 -3.30 5.78 6.67
CA ARG A 271 -3.48 4.48 6.01
C ARG A 271 -3.64 3.34 7.02
N ARG A 272 -4.62 2.48 6.75
CA ARG A 272 -4.78 1.19 7.45
C ARG A 272 -3.97 0.13 6.69
N ASP A 273 -3.01 -0.51 7.35
CA ASP A 273 -2.39 -1.70 6.78
C ASP A 273 -3.43 -2.83 6.71
N ARG A 274 -3.37 -3.67 5.67
CA ARG A 274 -4.30 -4.79 5.48
C ARG A 274 -4.14 -5.88 6.54
N THR A 275 -3.05 -5.85 7.32
CA THR A 275 -2.65 -6.90 8.26
C THR A 275 -2.19 -6.41 9.64
N GLU A 276 -2.17 -5.10 9.92
CA GLU A 276 -1.68 -4.54 11.20
C GLU A 276 -2.60 -3.45 11.79
N GLU A 277 -2.42 -3.17 13.10
CA GLU A 277 -2.98 -2.02 13.81
C GLU A 277 -2.54 -0.69 13.18
N ARG A 278 -3.34 0.36 13.36
CA ARG A 278 -3.04 1.69 12.81
C ARG A 278 -1.76 2.25 13.44
N LEU A 279 -1.01 3.06 12.68
CA LEU A 279 0.17 3.75 13.22
C LEU A 279 -0.22 4.74 14.32
N VAL A 280 -1.33 5.45 14.20
CA VAL A 280 -1.79 6.39 15.23
C VAL A 280 -3.29 6.26 15.39
N SER A 281 -3.82 6.80 16.49
CA SER A 281 -5.26 6.82 16.67
C SER A 281 -5.94 7.64 15.55
N PRO A 282 -7.20 7.29 15.21
CA PRO A 282 -7.97 8.04 14.20
C PRO A 282 -8.08 9.53 14.52
N ALA A 283 -8.13 9.88 15.81
CA ALA A 283 -8.23 11.26 16.27
C ALA A 283 -6.99 12.08 15.89
N VAL A 284 -5.79 11.52 16.02
CA VAL A 284 -4.55 12.22 15.66
C VAL A 284 -4.38 12.35 14.17
N ALA A 285 -4.60 11.26 13.43
CA ALA A 285 -4.53 11.31 11.98
C ALA A 285 -5.57 12.30 11.40
N GLY A 286 -6.78 12.31 11.97
CA GLY A 286 -7.83 13.29 11.61
C GLY A 286 -7.42 14.72 11.91
N GLY A 287 -6.93 15.01 13.11
CA GLY A 287 -6.51 16.36 13.50
C GLY A 287 -5.38 16.91 12.64
N LEU A 288 -4.38 16.10 12.28
CA LEU A 288 -3.30 16.52 11.39
C LEU A 288 -3.78 16.76 9.95
N ALA A 289 -4.74 15.97 9.46
CA ALA A 289 -5.35 16.19 8.15
C ALA A 289 -6.21 17.46 8.12
N GLU A 290 -6.97 17.75 9.18
CA GLU A 290 -7.72 18.99 9.34
C GLU A 290 -6.81 20.22 9.42
N GLU A 291 -5.69 20.11 10.16
CA GLU A 291 -4.68 21.17 10.22
C GLU A 291 -4.07 21.43 8.84
N LEU A 292 -3.69 20.37 8.10
CA LEU A 292 -3.16 20.48 6.75
C LEU A 292 -4.15 21.16 5.80
N GLN A 293 -5.42 20.76 5.86
CA GLN A 293 -6.49 21.36 5.06
C GLN A 293 -6.63 22.85 5.40
N ALA A 294 -6.76 23.19 6.68
CA ALA A 294 -6.94 24.57 7.13
C ALA A 294 -5.78 25.49 6.71
N GLN A 295 -4.55 24.98 6.69
CA GLN A 295 -3.38 25.73 6.22
C GLN A 295 -3.37 25.85 4.69
N THR A 296 -3.72 24.78 3.96
CA THR A 296 -3.74 24.76 2.49
C THR A 296 -4.79 25.73 1.93
N VAL A 297 -6.00 25.78 2.49
CA VAL A 297 -7.06 26.69 2.01
C VAL A 297 -6.73 28.18 2.26
N ARG A 298 -5.80 28.48 3.17
CA ARG A 298 -5.31 29.84 3.45
C ARG A 298 -4.07 30.20 2.65
N ALA A 299 -3.46 29.24 1.95
CA ALA A 299 -2.24 29.46 1.19
C ALA A 299 -2.52 30.29 -0.08
N THR A 300 -1.47 30.97 -0.56
CA THR A 300 -1.50 31.67 -1.84
C THR A 300 -1.15 30.72 -2.98
N ALA A 301 -1.54 31.08 -4.21
CA ALA A 301 -1.15 30.32 -5.40
C ALA A 301 0.38 30.17 -5.51
N ASP A 302 1.14 31.22 -5.18
CA ASP A 302 2.61 31.20 -5.23
C ASP A 302 3.23 30.25 -4.19
N ALA A 303 2.65 30.16 -2.99
CA ALA A 303 3.11 29.22 -1.98
C ALA A 303 2.88 27.77 -2.44
N LEU A 304 1.72 27.50 -3.05
CA LEU A 304 1.36 26.17 -3.56
C LEU A 304 2.07 25.81 -4.87
N ALA A 305 2.52 26.79 -5.66
CA ALA A 305 3.20 26.55 -6.93
C ALA A 305 4.56 25.84 -6.79
N GLY A 306 5.14 25.81 -5.59
CA GLY A 306 6.35 25.03 -5.30
C GLY A 306 6.09 23.58 -4.88
N GLU A 307 4.83 23.22 -4.62
CA GLU A 307 4.50 21.96 -3.96
C GLU A 307 4.64 20.76 -4.88
N ARG A 308 5.46 19.79 -4.46
CA ARG A 308 5.76 18.58 -5.22
C ARG A 308 4.55 17.76 -5.62
N ASP A 309 3.67 17.53 -4.68
CA ASP A 309 2.51 16.67 -4.87
C ASP A 309 1.23 17.47 -5.01
N LEU A 310 1.29 18.68 -5.59
CA LEU A 310 0.18 19.64 -5.57
C LEU A 310 -1.20 19.01 -5.90
N LEU A 311 -1.32 18.23 -6.99
CA LEU A 311 -2.58 17.58 -7.33
C LEU A 311 -3.07 16.63 -6.22
N HIS A 312 -2.17 15.79 -5.69
CA HIS A 312 -2.49 14.80 -4.66
C HIS A 312 -2.76 15.46 -3.30
N LEU A 313 -2.05 16.56 -3.00
CA LEU A 313 -2.33 17.42 -1.85
C LEU A 313 -3.74 17.98 -1.95
N LEU A 314 -4.13 18.53 -3.10
CA LEU A 314 -5.48 19.07 -3.33
C LEU A 314 -6.54 17.98 -3.25
N GLN A 315 -6.32 16.82 -3.87
CA GLN A 315 -7.18 15.64 -3.72
C GLN A 315 -7.33 15.25 -2.26
N HIS A 316 -6.24 15.28 -1.51
CA HIS A 316 -6.27 14.95 -0.11
C HIS A 316 -7.06 16.00 0.66
N VAL A 317 -6.76 17.30 0.55
CA VAL A 317 -7.44 18.32 1.37
C VAL A 317 -8.86 18.64 0.92
N ASP A 318 -9.25 18.16 -0.26
CA ASP A 318 -10.63 18.24 -0.72
C ASP A 318 -11.52 17.36 0.14
N ASP A 319 -12.41 18.01 0.89
CA ASP A 319 -13.42 17.32 1.68
C ASP A 319 -14.70 17.07 0.88
N GLY A 320 -14.75 17.46 -0.40
CA GLY A 320 -15.90 17.40 -1.29
C GLY A 320 -16.89 18.56 -1.08
N SER A 321 -16.51 19.57 -0.28
CA SER A 321 -17.13 20.88 -0.35
C SER A 321 -16.64 21.67 -1.57
N ASP A 322 -17.38 22.70 -1.96
CA ASP A 322 -16.98 23.56 -3.08
C ASP A 322 -15.83 24.54 -2.70
N ALA A 323 -15.26 24.43 -1.48
CA ALA A 323 -14.19 25.33 -1.04
C ALA A 323 -12.89 25.13 -1.84
N VAL A 324 -12.39 23.90 -1.92
CA VAL A 324 -11.14 23.58 -2.65
C VAL A 324 -11.30 23.81 -4.16
N PRO A 325 -12.37 23.34 -4.84
CA PRO A 325 -12.60 23.64 -6.25
C PRO A 325 -12.66 25.15 -6.57
N ARG A 326 -13.36 25.97 -5.77
CA ARG A 326 -13.39 27.42 -5.98
C ARG A 326 -12.02 28.07 -5.85
N LEU A 327 -11.25 27.67 -4.83
CA LEU A 327 -9.90 28.18 -4.63
C LEU A 327 -8.95 27.73 -5.75
N ALA A 328 -9.03 26.47 -6.16
CA ALA A 328 -8.24 25.92 -7.27
C ALA A 328 -8.47 26.66 -8.58
N LYS A 329 -9.73 27.01 -8.91
CA LYS A 329 -10.06 27.87 -10.07
C LYS A 329 -9.39 29.24 -9.99
N THR A 330 -9.36 29.82 -8.79
CA THR A 330 -8.69 31.11 -8.54
C THR A 330 -7.17 30.98 -8.68
N TRP A 331 -6.57 29.97 -8.05
CA TRP A 331 -5.13 29.71 -8.11
C TRP A 331 -4.65 29.33 -9.51
N ALA A 332 -5.47 28.65 -10.30
CA ALA A 332 -5.17 28.26 -11.68
C ALA A 332 -4.91 29.45 -12.62
N THR A 333 -5.32 30.67 -12.25
CA THR A 333 -4.97 31.90 -12.98
C THR A 333 -3.47 32.23 -12.91
N ASN A 334 -2.75 31.69 -11.91
CA ASN A 334 -1.30 31.78 -11.81
C ASN A 334 -0.64 30.68 -12.66
N ASP A 335 0.20 31.08 -13.62
CA ASP A 335 0.86 30.16 -14.57
C ASP A 335 1.74 29.13 -13.87
N ARG A 336 2.48 29.52 -12.81
CA ARG A 336 3.35 28.60 -12.07
C ARG A 336 2.55 27.55 -11.32
N PHE A 337 1.46 27.97 -10.68
CA PHE A 337 0.56 27.05 -10.00
C PHE A 337 -0.05 26.04 -10.97
N PHE A 338 -0.58 26.52 -12.10
CA PHE A 338 -1.24 25.66 -13.07
C PHE A 338 -0.27 24.67 -13.73
N LEU A 339 0.94 25.11 -14.09
CA LEU A 339 1.99 24.19 -14.57
C LEU A 339 2.34 23.14 -13.52
N ARG A 340 2.49 23.55 -12.24
CA ARG A 340 2.78 22.60 -11.15
C ARG A 340 1.64 21.60 -10.94
N LEU A 341 0.41 22.04 -11.13
CA LEU A 341 -0.78 21.20 -11.04
C LEU A 341 -0.77 20.11 -12.13
N LEU A 342 -0.49 20.49 -13.38
CA LEU A 342 -0.34 19.53 -14.49
C LEU A 342 0.81 18.55 -14.23
N ARG A 343 1.97 19.06 -13.83
CA ARG A 343 3.16 18.24 -13.55
C ARG A 343 2.94 17.21 -12.45
N SER A 344 2.33 17.62 -11.33
CA SER A 344 2.04 16.72 -10.21
C SER A 344 0.96 15.70 -10.55
N GLY A 345 0.12 15.97 -11.56
CA GLY A 345 -0.85 15.04 -12.12
C GLY A 345 -0.31 14.08 -13.19
N LEU A 346 0.97 14.18 -13.55
CA LEU A 346 1.60 13.35 -14.56
C LEU A 346 1.81 11.92 -14.02
N GLY A 347 1.14 10.96 -14.66
CA GLY A 347 1.28 9.53 -14.40
C GLY A 347 2.01 8.81 -15.53
N ASP A 348 2.61 7.67 -15.23
CA ASP A 348 3.34 6.83 -16.18
C ASP A 348 2.60 5.51 -16.40
N ARG A 349 2.36 5.13 -17.66
CA ARG A 349 1.84 3.80 -18.05
C ARG A 349 2.93 3.03 -18.78
N THR A 350 3.24 1.86 -18.25
CA THR A 350 4.13 0.88 -18.89
C THR A 350 3.37 -0.37 -19.24
N GLY A 351 3.51 -0.85 -20.47
CA GLY A 351 2.92 -2.12 -20.91
C GLY A 351 3.79 -2.84 -21.94
N PHE A 352 3.49 -4.13 -22.11
CA PHE A 352 4.03 -4.96 -23.17
C PHE A 352 2.93 -5.18 -24.21
N GLY A 353 3.21 -4.92 -25.50
CA GLY A 353 2.34 -5.40 -26.58
C GLY A 353 2.39 -6.93 -26.63
N LEU A 354 1.29 -7.58 -27.03
CA LEU A 354 1.24 -9.04 -27.06
C LEU A 354 2.20 -9.55 -28.16
N GLY A 355 3.32 -10.16 -27.77
CA GLY A 355 4.36 -10.61 -28.71
C GLY A 355 5.51 -9.63 -28.94
N ASN A 356 5.48 -8.44 -28.35
CA ASN A 356 6.58 -7.49 -28.38
C ASN A 356 7.49 -7.63 -27.14
N VAL A 357 8.79 -7.76 -27.37
CA VAL A 357 9.83 -7.74 -26.31
C VAL A 357 10.12 -6.30 -25.83
N ALA A 358 9.77 -5.29 -26.64
CA ALA A 358 9.97 -3.89 -26.32
C ALA A 358 8.84 -3.31 -25.45
N GLN A 359 9.24 -2.67 -24.35
CA GLN A 359 8.34 -2.00 -23.40
C GLN A 359 7.83 -0.68 -24.01
N LYS A 360 6.50 -0.47 -24.02
CA LYS A 360 5.89 0.82 -24.40
C LYS A 360 5.70 1.66 -23.14
N HIS A 361 6.27 2.87 -23.13
CA HIS A 361 6.13 3.86 -22.06
C HIS A 361 5.29 5.03 -22.57
N GLU A 362 4.20 5.36 -21.88
CA GLU A 362 3.34 6.49 -22.24
C GLU A 362 2.96 7.31 -21.01
N HIS A 363 3.06 8.63 -21.13
CA HIS A 363 2.63 9.54 -20.08
C HIS A 363 1.13 9.80 -20.14
N THR A 364 0.52 9.92 -18.97
CA THR A 364 -0.91 10.19 -18.79
C THR A 364 -1.11 11.30 -17.80
N LEU A 365 -2.30 11.90 -17.80
CA LEU A 365 -2.70 12.88 -16.82
C LEU A 365 -3.98 12.42 -16.13
N ALA A 366 -4.14 12.80 -14.87
CA ALA A 366 -5.41 12.73 -14.15
C ALA A 366 -6.42 13.76 -14.72
N TRP A 367 -6.67 13.70 -16.04
CA TRP A 367 -7.43 14.69 -16.79
C TRP A 367 -8.87 14.83 -16.30
N GLU A 368 -9.49 13.72 -15.94
CA GLU A 368 -10.85 13.70 -15.39
C GLU A 368 -10.90 14.50 -14.08
N TYR A 369 -10.03 14.19 -13.13
CA TYR A 369 -9.95 14.94 -11.88
C TYR A 369 -9.59 16.42 -12.08
N LEU A 370 -8.69 16.75 -13.01
CA LEU A 370 -8.37 18.14 -13.34
C LEU A 370 -9.58 18.89 -13.91
N THR A 371 -10.38 18.21 -14.73
CA THR A 371 -11.63 18.74 -15.30
C THR A 371 -12.65 18.99 -14.20
N ASP A 372 -12.76 18.07 -13.24
CA ASP A 372 -13.66 18.21 -12.09
C ASP A 372 -13.24 19.35 -11.16
N LEU A 373 -11.93 19.48 -10.89
CA LEU A 373 -11.37 20.50 -10.01
C LEU A 373 -11.53 21.92 -10.59
N LEU A 374 -11.26 22.11 -11.89
CA LEU A 374 -11.19 23.43 -12.51
C LEU A 374 -12.39 23.77 -13.41
N GLY A 375 -13.13 22.78 -13.88
CA GLY A 375 -14.04 22.89 -15.01
C GLY A 375 -13.30 22.77 -16.35
N GLU A 376 -13.93 22.11 -17.32
CA GLU A 376 -13.35 21.84 -18.65
C GLU A 376 -12.94 23.12 -19.39
N ASP A 377 -13.82 24.13 -19.40
CA ASP A 377 -13.58 25.39 -20.11
C ASP A 377 -12.32 26.10 -19.60
N LEU A 378 -12.17 26.21 -18.26
CA LEU A 378 -11.01 26.86 -17.65
C LEU A 378 -9.74 26.04 -17.89
N LEU A 379 -9.81 24.72 -17.73
CA LEU A 379 -8.68 23.83 -17.97
C LEU A 379 -8.16 23.97 -19.41
N VAL A 380 -9.05 23.87 -20.39
CA VAL A 380 -8.70 24.01 -21.82
C VAL A 380 -8.15 25.40 -22.12
N GLN A 381 -8.82 26.46 -21.65
CA GLN A 381 -8.35 27.84 -21.84
C GLN A 381 -6.93 28.03 -21.32
N ARG A 382 -6.62 27.51 -20.12
CA ARG A 382 -5.31 27.68 -19.49
C ARG A 382 -4.22 26.84 -20.17
N VAL A 383 -4.55 25.63 -20.63
CA VAL A 383 -3.65 24.84 -21.49
C VAL A 383 -3.32 25.60 -22.77
N ASP A 384 -4.29 26.21 -23.44
CA ASP A 384 -4.07 26.96 -24.68
C ASP A 384 -3.17 28.18 -24.47
N VAL A 385 -3.41 28.94 -23.40
CA VAL A 385 -2.60 30.12 -23.04
C VAL A 385 -1.14 29.72 -22.80
N LEU A 386 -0.89 28.66 -22.01
CA LEU A 386 0.46 28.22 -21.70
C LEU A 386 1.16 27.58 -22.91
N HIS A 387 0.42 26.83 -23.73
CA HIS A 387 0.97 26.24 -24.94
C HIS A 387 1.40 27.32 -25.95
N ALA A 388 0.59 28.36 -26.15
CA ALA A 388 0.94 29.49 -27.01
C ALA A 388 2.14 30.29 -26.47
N GLY A 389 2.29 30.39 -25.15
CA GLY A 389 3.39 31.09 -24.49
C GLY A 389 4.68 30.27 -24.34
N ARG A 390 4.67 28.97 -24.66
CA ARG A 390 5.73 28.00 -24.31
C ARG A 390 7.14 28.46 -24.66
N GLU A 391 7.35 29.03 -25.84
CA GLU A 391 8.68 29.44 -26.33
C GLU A 391 9.31 30.54 -25.46
N SER A 392 8.49 31.33 -24.78
CA SER A 392 8.94 32.39 -23.87
C SER A 392 9.16 31.91 -22.43
N MET A 393 8.72 30.68 -22.11
CA MET A 393 8.82 30.09 -20.78
C MET A 393 10.08 29.24 -20.64
N GLN A 394 10.74 29.32 -19.48
CA GLN A 394 11.79 28.38 -19.12
C GLN A 394 11.16 27.13 -18.52
N LEU A 395 10.72 26.20 -19.37
CA LEU A 395 10.21 24.90 -18.94
C LEU A 395 11.36 23.90 -18.84
N ASP A 396 11.42 23.16 -17.73
CA ASP A 396 12.24 21.96 -17.70
C ASP A 396 11.59 20.82 -18.51
N GLU A 397 12.31 19.71 -18.66
CA GLU A 397 11.84 18.57 -19.45
C GLU A 397 10.49 18.02 -18.98
N ARG A 398 10.27 17.95 -17.66
CA ARG A 398 9.05 17.35 -17.10
C ARG A 398 7.86 18.30 -17.14
N ASP A 399 8.08 19.61 -16.99
CA ASP A 399 7.05 20.63 -17.22
C ASP A 399 6.59 20.62 -18.68
N ALA A 400 7.54 20.51 -19.61
CA ALA A 400 7.27 20.38 -21.03
C ALA A 400 6.42 19.13 -21.34
N VAL A 401 6.82 17.96 -20.80
CA VAL A 401 6.05 16.71 -20.97
C VAL A 401 4.65 16.83 -20.38
N ALA A 402 4.49 17.46 -19.22
CA ALA A 402 3.18 17.65 -18.61
C ALA A 402 2.26 18.52 -19.47
N LEU A 403 2.76 19.64 -19.99
CA LEU A 403 2.02 20.52 -20.88
C LEU A 403 1.68 19.83 -22.21
N ASP A 404 2.63 19.13 -22.82
CA ASP A 404 2.41 18.39 -24.07
C ASP A 404 1.37 17.29 -23.90
N THR A 405 1.41 16.59 -22.76
CA THR A 405 0.39 15.58 -22.42
C THR A 405 -0.98 16.25 -22.27
N ALA A 406 -1.07 17.42 -21.61
CA ALA A 406 -2.33 18.15 -21.47
C ALA A 406 -2.90 18.59 -22.83
N VAL A 407 -2.04 19.04 -23.76
CA VAL A 407 -2.43 19.40 -25.13
C VAL A 407 -3.01 18.18 -25.87
N ARG A 408 -2.43 16.99 -25.70
CA ARG A 408 -2.98 15.75 -26.28
C ARG A 408 -4.40 15.47 -25.75
N TYR A 409 -4.60 15.52 -24.43
CA TYR A 409 -5.93 15.32 -23.85
C TYR A 409 -6.95 16.37 -24.33
N ARG A 410 -6.53 17.63 -24.42
CA ARG A 410 -7.32 18.74 -24.97
C ARG A 410 -7.67 18.52 -26.45
N ALA A 411 -6.82 17.85 -27.23
CA ALA A 411 -7.11 17.44 -28.61
C ALA A 411 -8.02 16.20 -28.74
N GLY A 412 -8.50 15.65 -27.62
CA GLY A 412 -9.39 14.49 -27.59
C GLY A 412 -8.67 13.14 -27.42
N TRP A 413 -7.35 13.12 -27.29
CA TRP A 413 -6.63 11.88 -27.02
C TRP A 413 -7.00 11.33 -25.63
N ARG A 414 -7.21 10.01 -25.54
CA ARG A 414 -7.38 9.28 -24.28
C ARG A 414 -6.55 8.00 -24.34
N PRO A 415 -5.93 7.56 -23.23
CA PRO A 415 -5.11 6.35 -23.24
C PRO A 415 -5.98 5.11 -23.50
N GLY A 416 -5.67 4.37 -24.58
CA GLY A 416 -6.27 3.08 -24.90
C GLY A 416 -5.71 1.91 -24.05
N ARG A 417 -6.31 0.71 -24.18
CA ARG A 417 -5.60 -0.53 -23.80
C ARG A 417 -4.46 -0.74 -24.79
N PHE A 418 -3.33 -1.30 -24.33
CA PHE A 418 -2.28 -1.79 -25.24
C PHE A 418 -2.81 -3.04 -25.95
N ILE A 419 -3.64 -2.84 -26.96
CA ILE A 419 -4.07 -3.85 -27.91
C ILE A 419 -3.51 -3.36 -29.24
N ASP A 420 -2.80 -4.23 -29.95
CA ASP A 420 -2.18 -3.87 -31.23
C ASP A 420 -3.28 -3.42 -32.22
N ASP A 421 -3.01 -2.32 -32.94
CA ASP A 421 -3.94 -1.68 -33.90
C ASP A 421 -4.23 -2.55 -35.16
N ASP A 422 -3.93 -3.85 -35.13
CA ASP A 422 -4.08 -4.77 -36.28
C ASP A 422 -5.31 -5.71 -36.19
N ASP A 423 -6.08 -5.68 -35.09
CA ASP A 423 -7.34 -6.44 -34.97
C ASP A 423 -8.59 -5.52 -35.06
N ASP A 424 -8.58 -4.57 -36.00
CA ASP A 424 -9.81 -3.88 -36.45
C ASP A 424 -10.53 -4.76 -37.49
N GLU A 425 -10.97 -5.95 -37.07
CA GLU A 425 -11.99 -6.72 -37.77
C GLU A 425 -13.17 -6.97 -36.84
N GLY A 426 -14.17 -6.10 -36.96
CA GLY A 426 -15.57 -6.40 -36.70
C GLY A 426 -15.95 -6.52 -35.23
N VAL A 427 -16.15 -5.38 -34.56
CA VAL A 427 -17.08 -5.33 -33.43
C VAL A 427 -18.38 -4.75 -33.95
N ASP A 428 -19.37 -5.63 -34.11
CA ASP A 428 -20.75 -5.31 -34.46
C ASP A 428 -21.25 -4.11 -33.65
N GLU A 429 -21.88 -3.16 -34.36
CA GLU A 429 -22.73 -2.13 -33.78
C GLU A 429 -23.90 -2.80 -33.03
N GLU A 430 -23.67 -3.20 -31.77
CA GLU A 430 -24.77 -3.42 -30.84
C GLU A 430 -25.40 -2.06 -30.53
N THR A 431 -26.48 -1.76 -31.24
CA THR A 431 -27.45 -0.71 -30.90
C THR A 431 -27.69 -0.65 -29.38
N PRO A 432 -27.54 0.51 -28.73
CA PRO A 432 -27.76 0.64 -27.30
C PRO A 432 -29.21 0.31 -26.96
N ARG A 433 -29.43 -0.82 -26.27
CA ARG A 433 -30.68 -1.07 -25.56
C ARG A 433 -30.87 0.03 -24.53
N GLU A 434 -32.02 0.68 -24.60
CA GLU A 434 -32.53 1.72 -23.69
C GLU A 434 -32.31 1.36 -22.21
N ARG A 435 -31.14 1.68 -21.67
CA ARG A 435 -30.91 1.93 -20.24
C ARG A 435 -30.83 3.44 -20.11
N GLY A 436 -31.70 4.00 -19.28
CA GLY A 436 -31.95 5.43 -19.18
C GLY A 436 -30.66 6.26 -19.29
N MET A 437 -30.64 7.22 -20.21
CA MET A 437 -29.54 8.16 -20.31
C MET A 437 -29.43 8.91 -18.98
N ASP A 438 -28.35 8.66 -18.24
CA ASP A 438 -27.96 9.48 -17.09
C ASP A 438 -28.01 10.95 -17.53
N SER A 439 -28.62 11.83 -16.72
CA SER A 439 -28.63 13.27 -16.99
C SER A 439 -27.19 13.80 -17.06
N PRO A 440 -26.93 14.95 -17.73
CA PRO A 440 -25.60 15.56 -17.73
C PRO A 440 -25.04 15.77 -16.31
N GLU A 441 -25.91 16.13 -15.36
CA GLU A 441 -25.61 16.28 -13.94
C GLU A 441 -25.28 14.93 -13.27
N ALA A 442 -26.04 13.87 -13.56
CA ALA A 442 -25.75 12.52 -13.06
C ALA A 442 -24.42 11.96 -13.58
N ARG A 443 -24.06 12.29 -14.83
CA ARG A 443 -22.75 11.94 -15.40
C ARG A 443 -21.62 12.75 -14.78
N ALA A 444 -21.84 14.04 -14.50
CA ALA A 444 -20.89 14.88 -13.78
C ALA A 444 -20.68 14.35 -12.35
N GLU A 445 -21.75 13.94 -11.66
CA GLU A 445 -21.66 13.39 -10.31
C GLU A 445 -20.91 12.04 -10.27
N LYS A 446 -21.18 11.12 -11.22
CA LYS A 446 -20.40 9.86 -11.33
C LYS A 446 -18.92 10.08 -11.63
N ARG A 447 -18.58 11.17 -12.32
CA ARG A 447 -17.18 11.54 -12.63
C ARG A 447 -16.51 12.11 -11.39
N LEU A 448 -17.17 13.07 -10.74
CA LEU A 448 -16.68 13.75 -9.54
C LEU A 448 -16.52 12.79 -8.34
N TYR A 449 -17.49 11.90 -8.15
CA TYR A 449 -17.53 10.92 -7.06
C TYR A 449 -17.53 9.49 -7.58
N GLY A 450 -16.50 9.16 -8.37
CA GLY A 450 -16.22 7.80 -8.79
C GLY A 450 -16.01 6.84 -7.61
N ALA A 451 -16.06 5.53 -7.88
CA ALA A 451 -15.98 4.50 -6.84
C ALA A 451 -14.73 4.62 -5.96
N ASP A 452 -13.57 4.92 -6.55
CA ASP A 452 -12.31 5.03 -5.81
C ASP A 452 -12.27 6.29 -4.93
N THR A 453 -12.79 7.42 -5.40
CA THR A 453 -12.93 8.66 -4.61
C THR A 453 -13.87 8.45 -3.42
N LEU A 454 -15.03 7.84 -3.64
CA LEU A 454 -15.97 7.53 -2.55
C LEU A 454 -15.38 6.54 -1.55
N LEU A 455 -14.63 5.54 -2.00
CA LEU A 455 -13.94 4.60 -1.11
C LEU A 455 -12.86 5.29 -0.27
N ASP A 456 -12.10 6.22 -0.85
CA ASP A 456 -11.10 6.99 -0.12
C ASP A 456 -11.75 7.91 0.93
N LEU A 457 -12.79 8.66 0.55
CA LEU A 457 -13.52 9.54 1.45
C LEU A 457 -14.20 8.76 2.60
N LEU A 458 -14.84 7.61 2.30
CA LEU A 458 -15.41 6.72 3.32
C LEU A 458 -14.35 6.03 4.20
N GLY A 459 -13.15 5.83 3.65
CA GLY A 459 -11.99 5.30 4.37
C GLY A 459 -11.29 6.33 5.27
N SER A 460 -11.59 7.61 5.08
CA SER A 460 -10.90 8.71 5.76
C SER A 460 -11.09 8.65 7.28
N VAL A 461 -10.04 9.02 8.01
CA VAL A 461 -10.08 9.23 9.46
C VAL A 461 -10.82 10.53 9.84
N VAL A 462 -10.95 11.48 8.90
CA VAL A 462 -11.61 12.77 9.09
C VAL A 462 -13.14 12.58 8.99
N PRO A 463 -13.92 12.85 10.06
CA PRO A 463 -15.37 12.67 10.04
C PRO A 463 -16.08 13.48 8.96
N ALA A 464 -15.63 14.72 8.70
CA ALA A 464 -16.21 15.58 7.67
C ALA A 464 -16.16 14.95 6.27
N ARG A 465 -15.05 14.29 5.89
CA ARG A 465 -14.93 13.61 4.59
C ARG A 465 -15.87 12.42 4.46
N ARG A 466 -16.04 11.66 5.55
CA ARG A 466 -17.00 10.54 5.58
C ARG A 466 -18.44 11.05 5.50
N THR A 467 -18.75 12.20 6.10
CA THR A 467 -20.06 12.86 5.94
C THR A 467 -20.29 13.28 4.50
N VAL A 468 -19.32 13.93 3.86
CA VAL A 468 -19.46 14.33 2.46
C VAL A 468 -19.64 13.12 1.55
N ALA A 469 -18.84 12.05 1.72
CA ALA A 469 -19.06 10.82 0.94
C ALA A 469 -20.50 10.31 1.06
N ARG A 470 -21.06 10.30 2.28
CA ARG A 470 -22.44 9.86 2.53
C ARG A 470 -23.47 10.80 1.93
N ASP A 471 -23.28 12.11 2.01
CA ASP A 471 -24.17 13.11 1.41
C ASP A 471 -24.17 12.99 -0.12
N ARG A 472 -23.02 12.70 -0.72
CA ARG A 472 -22.89 12.48 -2.17
C ARG A 472 -23.51 11.17 -2.60
N ILE A 473 -23.32 10.10 -1.84
CA ILE A 473 -24.02 8.84 -2.08
C ILE A 473 -25.54 9.04 -1.95
N ALA A 474 -26.02 9.80 -0.96
CA ALA A 474 -27.43 10.14 -0.81
C ALA A 474 -27.96 10.86 -2.05
N TYR A 475 -27.24 11.89 -2.51
CA TYR A 475 -27.57 12.64 -3.72
C TYR A 475 -27.58 11.74 -4.96
N MET A 476 -26.57 10.87 -5.12
CA MET A 476 -26.50 9.91 -6.22
C MET A 476 -27.74 9.01 -6.22
N VAL A 477 -28.11 8.46 -5.06
CA VAL A 477 -29.30 7.61 -4.94
C VAL A 477 -30.59 8.37 -5.28
N ASP A 478 -30.76 9.60 -4.78
CA ASP A 478 -31.93 10.43 -5.06
C ASP A 478 -32.07 10.79 -6.54
N ASN A 479 -30.94 10.92 -7.23
CA ASN A 479 -30.89 11.25 -8.66
C ASN A 479 -30.76 10.00 -9.55
N LYS A 480 -31.00 8.80 -9.00
CA LYS A 480 -30.94 7.50 -9.71
C LYS A 480 -29.59 7.23 -10.38
N VAL A 481 -28.54 7.75 -9.78
CA VAL A 481 -27.15 7.57 -10.18
C VAL A 481 -26.63 6.27 -9.54
N ASP A 482 -26.17 5.35 -10.37
CA ASP A 482 -25.64 4.06 -9.92
C ASP A 482 -24.42 4.22 -9.00
N VAL A 483 -24.43 3.49 -7.87
CA VAL A 483 -23.37 3.48 -6.86
C VAL A 483 -22.66 2.13 -6.90
N SER A 484 -21.34 2.15 -7.05
CA SER A 484 -20.53 0.93 -7.16
C SER A 484 -20.73 -0.05 -6.01
N GLU A 485 -20.82 -1.34 -6.32
CA GLU A 485 -20.95 -2.43 -5.34
C GLU A 485 -19.84 -2.39 -4.26
N LYS A 486 -18.63 -1.95 -4.62
CA LYS A 486 -17.53 -1.79 -3.64
C LYS A 486 -17.83 -0.72 -2.60
N VAL A 487 -18.40 0.42 -3.04
CA VAL A 487 -18.78 1.54 -2.16
C VAL A 487 -19.92 1.10 -1.23
N VAL A 488 -20.91 0.39 -1.78
CA VAL A 488 -22.02 -0.19 -1.00
C VAL A 488 -21.51 -1.20 0.04
N GLY A 489 -20.58 -2.07 -0.35
CA GLY A 489 -19.92 -3.00 0.58
C GLY A 489 -19.19 -2.26 1.70
N ARG A 490 -18.49 -1.16 1.38
CA ARG A 490 -17.81 -0.34 2.38
C ARG A 490 -18.78 0.35 3.34
N LEU A 491 -19.93 0.82 2.88
CA LEU A 491 -20.98 1.36 3.76
C LEU A 491 -21.53 0.29 4.71
N ALA A 492 -21.73 -0.93 4.23
CA ALA A 492 -22.17 -2.04 5.07
C ALA A 492 -21.13 -2.40 6.14
N GLU A 493 -19.83 -2.34 5.81
CA GLU A 493 -18.75 -2.48 6.80
C GLU A 493 -18.80 -1.38 7.86
N ILE A 494 -18.98 -0.11 7.44
CA ILE A 494 -19.06 1.04 8.36
C ILE A 494 -20.24 0.88 9.32
N ALA A 495 -21.42 0.49 8.82
CA ALA A 495 -22.60 0.21 9.64
C ALA A 495 -22.35 -0.87 10.70
N ALA A 496 -21.54 -1.88 10.37
CA ALA A 496 -21.20 -2.99 11.23
C ALA A 496 -19.98 -2.76 12.12
N PHE A 497 -19.22 -1.67 11.97
CA PHE A 497 -17.98 -1.49 12.70
C PHE A 497 -18.24 -0.86 14.07
N GLU A 498 -17.86 -1.54 15.16
CA GLU A 498 -18.21 -1.14 16.53
C GLU A 498 -17.52 0.16 16.98
N ASP A 499 -16.33 0.46 16.46
CA ASP A 499 -15.59 1.70 16.80
C ASP A 499 -16.11 2.94 16.05
N THR A 500 -17.06 2.77 15.12
CA THR A 500 -17.72 3.88 14.43
C THR A 500 -18.80 4.49 15.33
N SER A 501 -18.97 5.83 15.29
CA SER A 501 -20.02 6.50 16.07
C SER A 501 -21.41 5.97 15.71
N SER A 502 -22.33 5.95 16.68
CA SER A 502 -23.69 5.46 16.46
C SER A 502 -24.43 6.22 15.36
N GLU A 503 -24.26 7.54 15.29
CA GLU A 503 -24.81 8.39 14.23
C GLU A 503 -24.29 7.98 12.86
N GLU A 504 -22.99 7.69 12.76
CA GLU A 504 -22.37 7.32 11.50
C GLU A 504 -22.80 5.94 11.02
N ARG A 505 -22.93 4.99 11.95
CA ARG A 505 -23.47 3.65 11.67
C ARG A 505 -24.92 3.71 11.19
N VAL A 506 -25.76 4.52 11.85
CA VAL A 506 -27.16 4.72 11.46
C VAL A 506 -27.28 5.30 10.05
N ALA A 507 -26.53 6.36 9.74
CA ALA A 507 -26.55 6.95 8.40
C ALA A 507 -26.07 5.97 7.32
N ALA A 508 -25.05 5.15 7.61
CA ALA A 508 -24.59 4.12 6.68
C ALA A 508 -25.65 3.03 6.46
N MET A 509 -26.36 2.60 7.52
CA MET A 509 -27.48 1.65 7.39
C MET A 509 -28.57 2.21 6.47
N ASP A 510 -28.96 3.47 6.66
CA ASP A 510 -30.02 4.10 5.87
C ASP A 510 -29.63 4.21 4.39
N LEU A 511 -28.37 4.55 4.08
CA LEU A 511 -27.88 4.58 2.70
C LEU A 511 -27.86 3.20 2.04
N VAL A 512 -27.39 2.16 2.73
CA VAL A 512 -27.38 0.79 2.18
C VAL A 512 -28.80 0.30 1.89
N ARG A 513 -29.77 0.64 2.75
CA ARG A 513 -31.19 0.36 2.48
C ARG A 513 -31.73 1.13 1.28
N ARG A 514 -31.40 2.41 1.15
CA ARG A 514 -31.83 3.25 0.01
C ARG A 514 -31.29 2.76 -1.33
N VAL A 515 -30.11 2.14 -1.36
CA VAL A 515 -29.54 1.50 -2.57
C VAL A 515 -30.16 0.12 -2.84
N GLY A 516 -30.98 -0.42 -1.93
CA GLY A 516 -31.59 -1.76 -2.07
C GLY A 516 -30.62 -2.92 -1.80
N ALA A 517 -29.57 -2.67 -1.00
CA ALA A 517 -28.52 -3.65 -0.67
C ALA A 517 -28.53 -4.05 0.82
N ASP A 518 -29.67 -3.89 1.47
CA ASP A 518 -29.94 -4.19 2.87
C ASP A 518 -29.61 -5.63 3.31
N ARG A 519 -29.60 -6.59 2.39
CA ARG A 519 -29.07 -7.96 2.63
C ARG A 519 -27.66 -7.98 3.19
N LEU A 520 -26.81 -7.00 2.84
CA LEU A 520 -25.44 -6.89 3.35
C LEU A 520 -25.39 -6.56 4.84
N LEU A 521 -26.45 -5.98 5.40
CA LEU A 521 -26.53 -5.57 6.80
C LEU A 521 -27.00 -6.68 7.75
N VAL A 522 -27.83 -7.61 7.25
CA VAL A 522 -28.57 -8.58 8.10
C VAL A 522 -27.61 -9.42 8.95
N ALA A 523 -26.67 -10.13 8.31
CA ALA A 523 -25.76 -11.02 9.02
C ALA A 523 -24.79 -10.31 10.00
N PRO A 524 -24.09 -9.22 9.64
CA PRO A 524 -23.18 -8.56 10.57
C PRO A 524 -23.90 -7.88 11.74
N LEU A 525 -25.01 -7.19 11.51
CA LEU A 525 -25.71 -6.47 12.59
C LEU A 525 -26.45 -7.43 13.53
N THR A 526 -27.01 -8.52 13.03
CA THR A 526 -27.68 -9.53 13.87
C THR A 526 -26.72 -10.19 14.85
N ARG A 527 -25.46 -10.39 14.45
CA ARG A 527 -24.42 -10.91 15.36
C ARG A 527 -24.13 -9.98 16.53
N GLN A 528 -24.28 -8.67 16.34
CA GLN A 528 -23.98 -7.64 17.33
C GLN A 528 -25.20 -7.22 18.15
N TRP A 529 -26.40 -7.37 17.59
CA TRP A 529 -27.65 -6.79 18.10
C TRP A 529 -27.85 -7.02 19.60
N PHE A 530 -27.65 -8.26 20.05
CA PHE A 530 -27.84 -8.66 21.44
C PHE A 530 -26.54 -8.81 22.25
N THR A 531 -25.37 -8.62 21.64
CA THR A 531 -24.08 -8.92 22.27
C THR A 531 -23.20 -7.69 22.46
N SER A 532 -23.33 -6.67 21.60
CA SER A 532 -22.49 -5.47 21.65
C SER A 532 -23.15 -4.34 22.43
N GLY A 533 -22.39 -3.70 23.33
CA GLY A 533 -22.82 -2.49 24.04
C GLY A 533 -23.05 -1.29 23.10
N SER A 534 -22.47 -1.31 21.90
CA SER A 534 -22.51 -0.21 20.93
C SER A 534 -23.86 0.00 20.21
N ILE A 535 -24.78 -0.96 20.30
CA ILE A 535 -26.08 -0.89 19.60
C ILE A 535 -27.04 0.05 20.34
N THR A 536 -27.36 1.19 19.75
CA THR A 536 -28.34 2.12 20.35
C THR A 536 -29.78 1.61 20.16
N ALA A 537 -30.75 2.19 20.89
CA ALA A 537 -32.17 1.89 20.70
C ALA A 537 -32.62 2.19 19.25
N GLU A 538 -32.11 3.27 18.68
CA GLU A 538 -32.38 3.65 17.29
C GLU A 538 -31.84 2.62 16.29
N MET A 539 -30.63 2.11 16.51
CA MET A 539 -30.07 1.03 15.68
C MET A 539 -30.87 -0.26 15.81
N SER A 540 -31.28 -0.60 17.04
CA SER A 540 -32.10 -1.78 17.34
C SER A 540 -33.39 -1.80 16.52
N GLN A 541 -34.10 -0.68 16.45
CA GLN A 541 -35.30 -0.54 15.62
C GLN A 541 -35.03 -0.71 14.13
N ARG A 542 -33.92 -0.15 13.62
CA ARG A 542 -33.55 -0.32 12.20
C ARG A 542 -33.16 -1.76 11.87
N ILE A 543 -32.47 -2.46 12.77
CA ILE A 543 -32.13 -3.88 12.59
C ILE A 543 -33.42 -4.73 12.56
N ALA A 544 -34.39 -4.45 13.44
CA ALA A 544 -35.70 -5.10 13.40
C ALA A 544 -36.38 -4.92 12.02
N GLY A 545 -36.34 -3.70 11.48
CA GLY A 545 -36.88 -3.40 10.15
C GLY A 545 -36.25 -4.19 8.99
N LEU A 546 -34.99 -4.63 9.11
CA LEU A 546 -34.35 -5.45 8.05
C LEU A 546 -35.05 -6.80 7.86
N TYR A 547 -35.67 -7.34 8.91
CA TYR A 547 -36.41 -8.60 8.85
C TYR A 547 -37.80 -8.45 8.26
N HIS A 548 -38.34 -7.23 8.18
CA HIS A 548 -39.57 -6.97 7.43
C HIS A 548 -39.31 -7.14 5.92
N ASP A 549 -38.14 -6.68 5.46
CA ASP A 549 -37.76 -6.69 4.05
C ASP A 549 -37.15 -8.06 3.61
N HIS A 550 -36.58 -8.84 4.54
CA HIS A 550 -35.95 -10.16 4.28
C HIS A 550 -36.45 -11.28 5.20
N PRO A 551 -37.71 -11.75 5.02
CA PRO A 551 -38.27 -12.83 5.82
C PRO A 551 -37.51 -14.17 5.67
N ASP A 552 -36.81 -14.38 4.55
CA ASP A 552 -35.94 -15.55 4.32
C ASP A 552 -34.78 -15.65 5.32
N ARG A 553 -34.47 -14.55 6.02
CA ARG A 553 -33.40 -14.48 7.03
C ARG A 553 -33.88 -14.75 8.45
N ALA A 554 -35.14 -15.06 8.66
CA ALA A 554 -35.70 -15.42 9.97
C ALA A 554 -34.85 -16.41 10.79
N PRO A 555 -34.21 -17.47 10.22
CA PRO A 555 -33.33 -18.36 10.98
C PRO A 555 -32.20 -17.64 11.72
N GLN A 556 -31.65 -16.57 11.14
CA GLN A 556 -30.52 -15.82 11.71
C GLN A 556 -30.94 -15.01 12.94
N LEU A 557 -32.16 -14.44 12.91
CA LEU A 557 -32.77 -13.78 14.06
C LEU A 557 -33.00 -14.76 15.21
N LEU A 558 -33.57 -15.92 14.90
CA LEU A 558 -33.86 -16.95 15.89
C LEU A 558 -32.59 -17.52 16.51
N ASP A 559 -31.57 -17.79 15.69
CA ASP A 559 -30.25 -18.22 16.17
C ASP A 559 -29.60 -17.17 17.08
N ALA A 560 -29.83 -15.88 16.83
CA ALA A 560 -29.33 -14.81 17.68
C ALA A 560 -30.09 -14.73 19.01
N LEU A 561 -31.43 -14.81 18.97
CA LEU A 561 -32.29 -14.84 20.16
C LEU A 561 -32.04 -16.08 21.04
N ASP A 562 -31.78 -17.24 20.45
CA ASP A 562 -31.47 -18.48 21.18
C ASP A 562 -30.16 -18.35 21.98
N ARG A 563 -29.18 -17.59 21.47
CA ARG A 563 -27.89 -17.33 22.13
C ARG A 563 -27.96 -16.27 23.22
N VAL A 564 -29.08 -15.58 23.37
CA VAL A 564 -29.26 -14.55 24.41
C VAL A 564 -29.32 -15.21 25.79
N ALA A 565 -28.30 -14.94 26.62
CA ALA A 565 -28.38 -15.10 28.06
C ALA A 565 -29.15 -13.90 28.64
N LEU A 566 -30.15 -14.15 29.49
CA LEU A 566 -31.10 -13.12 29.97
C LEU A 566 -30.47 -12.06 30.89
N GLU A 567 -29.21 -12.25 31.32
CA GLU A 567 -28.51 -11.35 32.24
C GLU A 567 -27.68 -10.32 31.46
N GLY A 568 -28.01 -9.03 31.61
CA GLY A 568 -27.16 -7.91 31.18
C GLY A 568 -27.49 -7.25 29.82
N ILE A 569 -28.56 -7.65 29.14
CA ILE A 569 -29.00 -7.04 27.87
C ILE A 569 -30.15 -6.06 28.12
N SER A 570 -30.19 -4.95 27.38
CA SER A 570 -31.29 -3.98 27.45
C SER A 570 -32.62 -4.61 27.05
N ALA A 571 -33.60 -4.58 27.96
CA ALA A 571 -34.97 -5.06 27.72
C ALA A 571 -35.60 -4.46 26.44
N ALA A 572 -35.21 -3.25 26.07
CA ALA A 572 -35.67 -2.61 24.84
C ALA A 572 -35.19 -3.33 23.56
N ARG A 573 -33.96 -3.84 23.52
CA ARG A 573 -33.44 -4.55 22.33
C ARG A 573 -34.09 -5.91 22.15
N VAL A 574 -34.29 -6.62 23.27
CA VAL A 574 -35.02 -7.89 23.31
C VAL A 574 -36.46 -7.67 22.80
N ARG A 575 -37.12 -6.61 23.26
CA ARG A 575 -38.44 -6.20 22.77
C ARG A 575 -38.47 -5.96 21.26
N ASP A 576 -37.51 -5.23 20.70
CA ASP A 576 -37.45 -5.00 19.26
C ASP A 576 -37.24 -6.29 18.46
N GLY A 577 -36.41 -7.21 18.97
CA GLY A 577 -36.23 -8.54 18.36
C GLY A 577 -37.52 -9.38 18.35
N ILE A 578 -38.28 -9.34 19.44
CA ILE A 578 -39.58 -10.03 19.55
C ILE A 578 -40.62 -9.39 18.64
N LEU A 579 -40.64 -8.07 18.53
CA LEU A 579 -41.50 -7.34 17.60
C LEU A 579 -41.20 -7.73 16.13
N ALA A 580 -39.93 -7.87 15.77
CA ALA A 580 -39.55 -8.35 14.44
C ALA A 580 -40.05 -9.79 14.18
N VAL A 581 -39.97 -10.68 15.17
CA VAL A 581 -40.53 -12.04 15.07
C VAL A 581 -42.06 -12.01 14.92
N ALA A 582 -42.75 -11.17 15.69
CA ALA A 582 -44.19 -11.03 15.59
C ALA A 582 -44.63 -10.50 14.21
N TYR A 583 -43.90 -9.53 13.65
CA TYR A 583 -44.13 -9.03 12.29
C TYR A 583 -44.04 -10.16 11.24
N LEU A 584 -43.02 -11.02 11.34
CA LEU A 584 -42.87 -12.17 10.44
C LEU A 584 -44.08 -13.12 10.51
N PHE A 585 -44.69 -13.30 11.68
CA PHE A 585 -45.94 -14.08 11.79
C PHE A 585 -47.16 -13.36 11.23
N GLU A 586 -47.28 -12.06 11.46
CA GLU A 586 -48.45 -11.28 10.99
C GLU A 586 -48.47 -11.17 9.45
N HIS A 587 -47.30 -11.06 8.81
CA HIS A 587 -47.22 -10.73 7.39
C HIS A 587 -46.60 -11.84 6.50
N HIS A 588 -45.83 -12.76 7.07
CA HIS A 588 -45.05 -13.76 6.31
C HIS A 588 -45.23 -15.19 6.84
N ALA A 589 -46.26 -15.47 7.64
CA ALA A 589 -46.47 -16.82 8.23
C ALA A 589 -46.55 -17.94 7.17
N ALA A 590 -47.06 -17.65 5.97
CA ALA A 590 -47.13 -18.62 4.88
C ALA A 590 -45.76 -18.95 4.26
N ASP A 591 -44.77 -18.05 4.39
CA ASP A 591 -43.42 -18.20 3.84
C ASP A 591 -42.45 -18.87 4.84
N LEU A 592 -42.86 -18.98 6.11
CA LEU A 592 -42.06 -19.61 7.17
C LEU A 592 -42.27 -21.12 7.20
N LYS A 593 -41.17 -21.88 7.15
CA LYS A 593 -41.21 -23.34 7.36
C LYS A 593 -41.74 -23.66 8.76
N ASP A 594 -42.48 -24.77 8.90
CA ASP A 594 -43.07 -25.23 10.17
C ASP A 594 -42.05 -25.25 11.33
N GLU A 595 -40.82 -25.70 11.08
CA GLU A 595 -39.75 -25.74 12.09
C GLU A 595 -39.33 -24.33 12.55
N ILE A 596 -39.29 -23.36 11.65
CA ILE A 596 -38.95 -21.96 11.95
C ILE A 596 -40.08 -21.32 12.74
N SER A 597 -41.34 -21.59 12.38
CA SER A 597 -42.52 -21.12 13.10
C SER A 597 -42.57 -21.65 14.55
N VAL A 598 -42.24 -22.92 14.78
CA VAL A 598 -42.18 -23.48 16.14
C VAL A 598 -41.05 -22.84 16.97
N ARG A 599 -39.88 -22.60 16.36
CA ARG A 599 -38.75 -21.93 17.03
C ARG A 599 -39.07 -20.48 17.38
N ALA A 600 -39.70 -19.77 16.45
CA ALA A 600 -40.14 -18.38 16.64
C ALA A 600 -41.17 -18.26 17.77
N LEU A 601 -42.14 -19.18 17.85
CA LEU A 601 -43.12 -19.22 18.95
C LEU A 601 -42.44 -19.42 20.31
N LYS A 602 -41.50 -20.39 20.39
CA LYS A 602 -40.71 -20.64 21.62
C LYS A 602 -39.86 -19.44 22.04
N ALA A 603 -39.27 -18.75 21.07
CA ALA A 603 -38.48 -17.55 21.34
C ALA A 603 -39.35 -16.45 21.94
N VAL A 604 -40.57 -16.26 21.43
CA VAL A 604 -41.55 -15.26 21.90
C VAL A 604 -42.11 -15.63 23.29
N GLU A 605 -42.42 -16.91 23.53
CA GLU A 605 -42.93 -17.41 24.83
C GLU A 605 -41.90 -17.30 25.97
N ARG A 606 -40.60 -17.37 25.66
CA ARG A 606 -39.53 -17.18 26.64
C ARG A 606 -39.58 -15.82 27.34
N PHE A 607 -40.25 -14.82 26.75
CA PHE A 607 -40.37 -13.47 27.26
C PHE A 607 -41.81 -13.10 27.68
N ALA A 608 -42.70 -14.08 27.83
CA ALA A 608 -44.11 -13.88 28.22
C ALA A 608 -44.33 -13.35 29.65
N GLY A 609 -43.28 -13.30 30.48
CA GLY A 609 -43.32 -12.69 31.81
C GLY A 609 -43.19 -11.16 31.82
N GLU A 610 -42.92 -10.53 30.69
CA GLU A 610 -42.79 -9.07 30.54
C GLU A 610 -44.15 -8.47 30.14
N GLU A 611 -44.79 -7.67 31.01
CA GLU A 611 -46.13 -7.10 30.78
C GLU A 611 -46.23 -6.30 29.46
N ASP A 612 -45.15 -5.63 29.06
CA ASP A 612 -45.07 -4.81 27.85
C ASP A 612 -45.03 -5.61 26.53
N LEU A 613 -44.88 -6.94 26.60
CA LEU A 613 -44.77 -7.84 25.45
C LEU A 613 -45.96 -8.77 25.28
N LEU A 614 -46.81 -8.89 26.31
CA LEU A 614 -47.92 -9.85 26.38
C LEU A 614 -48.90 -9.70 25.21
N ALA A 615 -49.27 -8.45 24.87
CA ALA A 615 -50.15 -8.15 23.74
C ALA A 615 -49.53 -8.41 22.35
N VAL A 616 -48.21 -8.48 22.24
CA VAL A 616 -47.49 -8.82 21.00
C VAL A 616 -47.42 -10.35 20.85
N ILE A 617 -47.16 -11.04 21.96
CA ILE A 617 -47.10 -12.50 22.05
C ILE A 617 -48.46 -13.12 21.69
N GLU A 618 -49.56 -12.60 22.25
CA GLU A 618 -50.91 -13.07 21.95
C GLU A 618 -51.29 -12.89 20.47
N ARG A 619 -50.82 -11.80 19.84
CA ARG A 619 -51.04 -11.56 18.40
C ARG A 619 -50.26 -12.55 17.52
N ALA A 620 -48.99 -12.79 17.83
CA ALA A 620 -48.18 -13.77 17.12
C ALA A 620 -48.73 -15.20 17.25
N GLN A 621 -49.20 -15.58 18.44
CA GLN A 621 -49.85 -16.89 18.69
C GLN A 621 -51.14 -17.04 17.88
N LYS A 622 -51.96 -15.99 17.80
CA LYS A 622 -53.19 -15.98 17.00
C LYS A 622 -52.91 -16.09 15.50
N ALA A 623 -51.88 -15.38 15.00
CA ALA A 623 -51.46 -15.46 13.60
C ALA A 623 -50.93 -16.86 13.23
N HIS A 624 -50.15 -17.49 14.12
CA HIS A 624 -49.69 -18.88 13.93
C HIS A 624 -50.84 -19.90 13.93
N GLY A 625 -51.82 -19.73 14.81
CA GLY A 625 -53.01 -20.59 14.88
C GLY A 625 -53.92 -20.48 13.66
N GLY A 626 -54.03 -19.29 13.04
CA GLY A 626 -54.82 -19.06 11.84
C GLY A 626 -54.16 -19.53 10.53
N ALA A 627 -52.83 -19.68 10.50
CA ALA A 627 -52.11 -20.22 9.34
C ALA A 627 -52.16 -21.76 9.23
N ARG A 628 -52.61 -22.45 10.30
CA ARG A 628 -52.75 -23.92 10.36
C ARG A 628 -54.19 -24.43 10.17
N SER A 629 -55.17 -23.51 10.09
CA SER A 629 -56.57 -23.79 9.74
C SER A 629 -56.79 -23.56 8.25
#